data_AF-A0A7V5C3P3-F1
#
_entry.id   AF-A0A7V5C3P3-F1
#
_cell.length_a   1.000
_cell.length_b   1.000
_cell.length_c   1.000
_cell.angle_alpha   90.00
_cell.angle_beta   90.00
_cell.angle_gamma   90.00
#
_symmetry.space_group_name_H-M   'P 1'
#
loop_
_entity.id
_entity.type
_entity.pdbx_description
1 polymer ?
#
loop_
_entity_poly.entity_id
_entity_poly.type
_entity_poly.pdbx_seq_one_letter_code
_entity_poly.pdbx_strand_id
1 'polypeptide(L)'
;MLKRLIPILITSIIYANPTQIVALNEPFEIENNSSVFNTDLSYTYNEILKCNPKLDVVYKIESIHKLKIIPKKPLKSGTDYQCKYDGNKIIF
;
A
#
# COMPACT_ATOMS: atom_id res chain seq x y z
N MET A 1 16.45 24.72 47.42
CA MET A 1 16.78 24.55 46.00
C MET A 1 15.70 23.70 45.33
N LEU A 2 14.73 24.33 44.66
CA LEU A 2 13.65 23.60 43.97
C LEU A 2 13.90 23.67 42.46
N LYS A 3 14.64 22.69 41.92
CA LYS A 3 14.80 22.53 40.46
C LYS A 3 13.53 21.84 39.93
N ARG A 4 12.56 22.62 39.43
CA ARG A 4 11.45 22.10 38.62
C ARG A 4 11.80 22.34 37.15
N LEU A 5 12.23 21.28 36.47
CA LEU A 5 12.55 21.29 35.05
C LEU A 5 11.36 20.75 34.24
N ILE A 6 10.76 21.70 33.51
CA ILE A 6 10.20 21.65 32.14
C ILE A 6 9.31 20.44 31.78
N PRO A 7 8.01 20.64 31.48
CA PRO A 7 7.18 19.60 30.88
C PRO A 7 7.66 19.35 29.45
N ILE A 8 8.09 18.12 29.18
CA ILE A 8 8.43 17.67 27.83
C ILE A 8 7.11 17.62 27.05
N LEU A 9 6.89 18.61 26.18
CA LEU A 9 5.83 18.56 25.17
C LEU A 9 6.15 17.42 24.22
N ILE A 10 5.44 16.29 24.38
CA ILE A 10 5.50 15.15 23.49
C ILE A 10 4.76 15.57 22.21
N THR A 11 5.47 16.10 21.21
CA THR A 11 4.88 16.34 19.90
C THR A 11 4.75 14.99 19.19
N SER A 12 3.53 14.46 19.18
CA SER A 12 3.17 13.28 18.39
C SER A 12 3.43 13.56 16.92
N ILE A 13 4.49 12.98 16.36
CA ILE A 13 4.77 13.03 14.93
C ILE A 13 3.76 12.09 14.26
N ILE A 14 2.73 12.65 13.64
CA ILE A 14 1.76 11.88 12.85
C ILE A 14 2.47 11.50 11.55
N TYR A 15 2.95 10.26 11.44
CA TYR A 15 3.44 9.72 10.17
C TYR A 15 2.24 9.49 9.24
N ALA A 16 2.05 10.39 8.28
CA ALA A 16 1.13 10.16 7.18
C ALA A 16 1.76 9.19 6.18
N ASN A 17 1.06 8.11 5.85
CA ASN A 17 1.48 7.24 4.75
C ASN A 17 1.30 8.02 3.43
N PRO A 18 2.32 8.09 2.56
CA PRO A 18 2.19 8.80 1.29
C PRO A 18 1.16 8.11 0.40
N THR A 19 0.25 8.90 -0.17
CA THR A 19 -0.67 8.45 -1.23
C THR A 19 0.11 8.40 -2.54
N GLN A 20 0.12 7.24 -3.21
CA GLN A 20 0.76 7.10 -4.52
C GLN A 20 -0.23 7.44 -5.63
N ILE A 21 0.13 8.29 -6.59
CA ILE A 21 -0.73 8.56 -7.75
C ILE A 21 -0.45 7.51 -8.82
N VAL A 22 -1.49 6.83 -9.31
CA VAL A 22 -1.38 5.79 -10.34
C VAL A 22 -2.16 6.15 -11.61
N ALA A 23 -1.63 5.76 -12.77
CA ALA A 23 -2.33 5.91 -14.03
C ALA A 23 -3.51 4.93 -14.12
N LEU A 24 -4.64 5.40 -14.66
CA LEU A 24 -5.91 4.66 -14.60
C LEU A 24 -5.89 3.34 -15.37
N ASN A 25 -5.12 3.26 -16.45
CA ASN A 25 -5.16 2.17 -17.43
C ASN A 25 -3.82 1.45 -17.57
N GLU A 26 -2.87 1.74 -16.69
CA GLU A 26 -1.53 1.19 -16.78
C GLU A 26 -1.23 0.29 -15.58
N PRO A 27 -0.43 -0.76 -15.78
CA PRO A 27 0.11 -1.49 -14.67
C PRO A 27 0.95 -0.59 -13.76
N PHE A 28 0.83 -0.77 -12.46
CA PHE A 28 1.62 -0.05 -11.47
C PHE A 28 2.19 -1.02 -10.43
N GLU A 29 3.17 -0.54 -9.69
CA GLU A 29 3.96 -1.37 -8.78
C GLU A 29 3.85 -0.84 -7.36
N ILE A 30 3.78 -1.79 -6.44
CA ILE A 30 3.81 -1.54 -5.01
C ILE A 30 5.03 -2.27 -4.47
N GLU A 31 5.88 -1.51 -3.78
CA GLU A 31 7.06 -2.02 -3.09
C GLU A 31 6.81 -2.01 -1.58
N ASN A 32 7.21 -3.09 -0.93
CA ASN A 32 7.20 -3.20 0.51
C ASN A 32 8.61 -3.54 0.99
N ASN A 33 9.10 -2.79 1.96
CA ASN A 33 10.41 -3.00 2.57
C ASN A 33 10.51 -4.34 3.31
N SER A 34 9.36 -4.93 3.68
CA SER A 34 9.29 -6.27 4.26
C SER A 34 9.23 -7.32 3.15
N SER A 35 9.82 -8.50 3.38
CA SER A 35 9.74 -9.65 2.45
C SER A 35 8.39 -10.35 2.62
N VAL A 36 7.35 -9.84 1.96
CA VAL A 36 5.96 -10.20 2.26
C VAL A 36 5.28 -11.02 1.17
N PHE A 37 5.77 -11.00 -0.07
CA PHE A 37 5.11 -11.69 -1.17
C PHE A 37 5.66 -13.11 -1.37
N ASN A 38 4.77 -14.07 -1.57
CA ASN A 38 5.15 -15.45 -1.88
C ASN A 38 5.56 -15.56 -3.36
N THR A 39 6.84 -15.83 -3.61
CA THR A 39 7.41 -15.96 -4.96
C THR A 39 7.12 -17.29 -5.65
N ASP A 40 6.54 -18.27 -4.96
CA ASP A 40 6.10 -19.53 -5.58
C ASP A 40 4.96 -19.30 -6.60
N LEU A 41 4.28 -18.16 -6.48
CA LEU A 41 3.26 -17.70 -7.41
C LEU A 41 3.82 -16.53 -8.23
N SER A 42 3.93 -16.69 -9.55
CA SER A 42 4.37 -15.60 -10.42
C SER A 42 3.22 -14.68 -10.83
N TYR A 43 2.06 -15.27 -11.16
CA TYR A 43 0.83 -14.56 -11.52
C TYR A 43 -0.36 -15.16 -10.79
N THR A 44 -1.29 -14.31 -10.37
CA THR A 44 -2.55 -14.78 -9.80
C THR A 44 -3.71 -13.84 -10.07
N TYR A 45 -4.87 -14.46 -10.26
CA TYR A 45 -6.17 -13.80 -10.30
C TYR A 45 -6.83 -13.75 -8.93
N ASN A 46 -6.25 -14.44 -7.94
CA ASN A 46 -6.75 -14.43 -6.57
C ASN A 46 -6.50 -13.06 -5.94
N GLU A 47 -7.43 -12.67 -5.07
CA GLU A 47 -7.35 -11.40 -4.35
C GLU A 47 -6.17 -11.44 -3.36
N ILE A 48 -5.08 -10.73 -3.70
CA ILE A 48 -3.92 -10.54 -2.81
C ILE A 48 -4.16 -9.33 -1.89
N LEU A 49 -4.63 -8.22 -2.47
CA LEU A 49 -4.89 -6.99 -1.73
C LEU A 49 -6.38 -6.86 -1.41
N LYS A 50 -6.69 -6.60 -0.14
CA LYS A 50 -8.06 -6.28 0.29
C LYS A 50 -8.27 -4.77 0.12
N CYS A 51 -8.91 -4.36 -0.97
CA CYS A 51 -9.09 -2.96 -1.32
C CYS A 51 -10.54 -2.49 -1.20
N ASN A 52 -10.69 -1.23 -0.79
CA ASN A 52 -11.96 -0.51 -0.87
C ASN A 52 -11.74 0.86 -1.54
N PRO A 53 -12.34 1.12 -2.73
CA PRO A 53 -13.20 0.21 -3.49
C PRO A 53 -12.47 -1.01 -4.05
N LYS A 54 -13.22 -2.07 -4.38
CA LYS A 54 -12.65 -3.33 -4.88
C LYS A 54 -11.90 -3.11 -6.20
N LEU A 55 -10.74 -3.75 -6.33
CA LEU A 55 -9.94 -3.78 -7.54
C LEU A 55 -10.28 -5.01 -8.38
N ASP A 56 -10.52 -4.80 -9.68
CA ASP A 56 -10.58 -5.87 -10.68
C ASP A 56 -9.25 -5.90 -11.45
N VAL A 57 -8.29 -6.63 -10.89
CA VAL A 57 -6.89 -6.65 -11.34
C VAL A 57 -6.38 -8.07 -11.48
N VAL A 58 -5.24 -8.21 -12.15
CA VAL A 58 -4.36 -9.38 -12.09
C VAL A 58 -3.11 -8.96 -11.32
N TYR A 59 -2.64 -9.85 -10.46
CA TYR A 59 -1.42 -9.62 -9.70
C TYR A 59 -0.27 -10.40 -10.31
N LYS A 60 0.89 -9.76 -10.40
CA LYS A 60 2.16 -10.41 -10.73
C LYS A 60 3.14 -10.14 -9.60
N ILE A 61 3.64 -11.19 -8.98
CA ILE A 61 4.66 -11.09 -7.93
C ILE A 61 6.01 -11.04 -8.62
N GLU A 62 6.69 -9.89 -8.56
CA GLU A 62 8.00 -9.71 -9.20
C GLU A 62 9.14 -10.10 -8.27
N SER A 63 8.95 -9.94 -6.96
CA SER A 63 9.87 -10.40 -5.92
C SER A 63 9.15 -10.51 -4.58
N ILE A 64 9.84 -10.99 -3.55
CA ILE A 64 9.34 -10.98 -2.16
C ILE A 64 9.00 -9.56 -1.66
N HIS A 65 9.47 -8.52 -2.32
CA HIS A 65 9.26 -7.10 -1.96
C HIS A 65 8.37 -6.35 -2.94
N LYS A 66 8.07 -6.91 -4.12
CA LYS A 66 7.49 -6.15 -5.22
C LYS A 66 6.31 -6.87 -5.86
N LEU A 67 5.19 -6.16 -5.90
CA LEU A 67 3.95 -6.60 -6.51
C LEU A 67 3.57 -5.66 -7.64
N LYS A 68 3.41 -6.21 -8.84
CA LYS A 68 2.86 -5.50 -9.99
C LYS A 68 1.37 -5.78 -10.10
N ILE A 69 0.58 -4.72 -10.23
CA ILE A 69 -0.87 -4.75 -10.33
C ILE A 69 -1.25 -4.36 -11.74
N ILE A 70 -2.03 -5.20 -12.40
CA ILE A 70 -2.47 -5.03 -13.79
C ILE A 70 -3.99 -4.89 -13.79
N PRO A 71 -4.54 -3.66 -13.93
CA PRO A 71 -5.98 -3.46 -14.02
C PRO A 71 -6.56 -4.20 -15.22
N LYS A 72 -7.65 -4.96 -15.01
CA LYS A 72 -8.41 -5.54 -16.13
C LYS A 72 -9.33 -4.53 -16.80
N LYS A 73 -9.62 -3.44 -16.08
CA LYS A 73 -10.43 -2.30 -16.51
C LYS A 73 -9.80 -1.02 -15.98
N PRO A 74 -10.07 0.12 -16.63
CA PRO A 74 -9.72 1.44 -16.11
C PRO A 74 -10.11 1.59 -14.63
N LEU A 75 -9.17 2.08 -13.82
CA LEU A 75 -9.46 2.53 -12.46
C LEU A 75 -10.37 3.75 -12.50
N LYS A 76 -11.11 3.95 -11.42
CA LYS A 76 -11.99 5.12 -11.31
C LYS A 76 -11.15 6.35 -10.99
N SER A 77 -11.25 7.38 -11.83
CA SER A 77 -10.54 8.64 -11.62
C SER A 77 -10.96 9.32 -10.30
N GLY A 78 -10.01 9.99 -9.66
CA GLY A 78 -10.22 10.74 -8.42
C GLY A 78 -10.73 9.87 -7.26
N THR A 79 -10.37 8.59 -7.24
CA THR A 79 -10.80 7.63 -6.22
C THR A 79 -9.60 7.17 -5.41
N ASP A 80 -9.68 7.31 -4.09
CA ASP A 80 -8.67 6.80 -3.17
C ASP A 80 -8.92 5.30 -2.94
N TYR A 81 -8.00 4.46 -3.42
CA TYR A 81 -8.03 3.03 -3.18
C TYR A 81 -7.29 2.71 -1.89
N GLN A 82 -8.05 2.32 -0.87
CA GLN A 82 -7.49 1.90 0.41
C GLN A 82 -7.34 0.39 0.43
N CYS A 83 -6.12 -0.06 0.21
CA CYS A 83 -5.75 -1.47 0.17
C CYS A 83 -5.09 -1.91 1.47
N LYS A 84 -5.22 -3.20 1.78
CA LYS A 84 -4.47 -3.85 2.84
C LYS A 84 -3.80 -5.11 2.32
N TYR A 85 -2.54 -5.28 2.67
CA TYR A 85 -1.80 -6.53 2.50
C TYR A 85 -1.29 -6.98 3.87
N ASP A 86 -1.71 -8.16 4.31
CA ASP A 86 -1.30 -8.73 5.60
C ASP A 86 -1.39 -7.73 6.78
N GLY A 87 -2.51 -6.98 6.83
CA GLY A 87 -2.76 -5.95 7.85
C GLY A 87 -2.11 -4.59 7.59
N ASN A 88 -1.10 -4.50 6.72
CA ASN A 88 -0.43 -3.24 6.37
C ASN A 88 -1.28 -2.41 5.39
N LYS A 89 -1.48 -1.13 5.71
CA LYS A 89 -2.26 -0.20 4.88
C LYS A 89 -1.43 0.27 3.69
N ILE A 90 -2.01 0.21 2.50
CA ILE A 90 -1.45 0.74 1.26
C ILE A 90 -2.52 1.65 0.65
N ILE A 91 -2.17 2.88 0.28
CA ILE A 91 -3.11 3.86 -0.29
C ILE A 91 -2.53 4.41 -1.58
N PHE A 92 -3.34 4.39 -2.63
CA PHE A 92 -3.03 4.98 -3.94
C PHE A 92 -4.31 5.40 -4.67
#